data_AF-A0A8J6SPP5-F1
#
_entry.id   AF-A0A8J6SPP5-F1
#
_cell.length_a   1.000
_cell.length_b   1.000
_cell.length_c   1.000
_cell.angle_alpha   90.00
_cell.angle_beta   90.00
_cell.angle_gamma   90.00
#
_symmetry.space_group_name_H-M   'P 1'
#
loop_
_entity.id
_entity.type
_entity.pdbx_description
1 polymer ?
#
loop_
_entity_poly.entity_id
_entity_poly.type
_entity_poly.pdbx_seq_one_letter_code
_entity_poly.pdbx_strand_id
1 'polypeptide(L)'
;MTQGIHLVSTDEMSGIQALERLHPTLPMRPKRVERIEFEYIRHGTQTLLANWHLAKGLVLNPTIGATRTEEDFKNHITQTLDTDPASGWIFIVDQLNIRPLAKVADGVR
;
A
#
# COMPACT_ATOMS: atom_id res chain seq x y z
N MET A 1 3.75 -27.42 -16.52
CA MET A 1 3.98 -26.35 -15.52
C MET A 1 3.33 -25.12 -16.12
N THR A 2 2.23 -24.64 -15.55
CA THR A 2 1.41 -23.61 -16.22
C THR A 2 2.20 -22.31 -16.21
N GLN A 3 2.80 -21.99 -17.35
CA GLN A 3 3.43 -20.72 -17.67
C GLN A 3 2.30 -19.68 -17.69
N GLY A 4 2.00 -19.15 -16.50
CA GLY A 4 0.85 -18.29 -16.26
C GLY A 4 1.29 -16.84 -16.22
N ILE A 5 0.52 -15.96 -16.84
CA ILE A 5 0.70 -14.52 -16.67
C ILE A 5 0.03 -14.12 -15.35
N HIS A 6 0.77 -13.46 -14.46
CA HIS A 6 0.23 -12.80 -13.29
C HIS A 6 -0.37 -11.45 -13.68
N LEU A 7 -1.67 -11.29 -13.45
CA LEU A 7 -2.36 -10.02 -13.61
C LEU A 7 -2.62 -9.42 -12.23
N VAL A 8 -2.00 -8.29 -11.96
CA VAL A 8 -2.10 -7.58 -10.67
C VAL A 8 -2.55 -6.14 -10.86
N SER A 9 -3.36 -5.65 -9.94
CA SER A 9 -3.66 -4.22 -9.80
C SER A 9 -2.79 -3.66 -8.69
N THR A 10 -2.06 -2.58 -8.97
CA THR A 10 -1.12 -1.98 -8.03
C THR A 10 -1.57 -0.57 -7.69
N ASP A 11 -1.56 -0.25 -6.40
CA ASP A 11 -1.97 1.05 -5.87
C ASP A 11 -1.13 1.41 -4.64
N GLU A 12 -1.17 2.68 -4.26
CA GLU A 12 -0.51 3.24 -3.10
C GLU A 12 -1.50 3.88 -2.11
N MET A 13 -1.29 3.63 -0.83
CA MET A 13 -1.98 4.34 0.24
C MET A 13 -0.94 5.08 1.08
N SER A 14 -0.81 6.38 0.82
CA SER A 14 0.14 7.25 1.52
C SER A 14 -0.47 7.91 2.74
N GLY A 15 0.37 8.33 3.69
CA GLY A 15 -0.10 9.10 4.84
C GLY A 15 -0.90 8.29 5.86
N ILE A 16 -0.76 6.96 5.90
CA ILE A 16 -1.40 6.10 6.90
C ILE A 16 -0.82 6.45 8.28
N GLN A 17 -1.68 6.85 9.22
CA GLN A 17 -1.28 7.26 10.56
C GLN A 17 -1.74 6.28 11.61
N ALA A 18 -0.86 5.97 12.56
CA ALA A 18 -1.27 5.44 13.84
C ALA A 18 -1.70 6.62 14.74
N LEU A 19 -2.95 6.58 15.18
CA LEU A 19 -3.55 7.59 16.03
C LEU A 19 -3.81 7.02 17.42
N GLU A 20 -3.35 7.74 18.42
CA GLU A 20 -3.62 7.43 19.83
C GLU A 20 -4.35 8.61 20.46
N ARG A 21 -5.37 8.33 21.28
CA ARG A 21 -6.09 9.38 21.99
C ARG A 21 -5.20 9.93 23.10
N LEU A 22 -5.08 11.25 23.19
CA LEU A 22 -4.24 11.91 24.20
C LEU A 22 -4.67 11.59 25.63
N HIS A 23 -5.98 11.36 25.84
CA HIS A 23 -6.58 11.07 27.12
C HIS A 23 -7.52 9.85 27.04
N PRO A 24 -7.66 9.09 28.14
CA PRO A 24 -8.57 7.96 28.20
C PRO A 24 -10.03 8.41 28.07
N THR A 25 -10.86 7.54 27.51
CA THR A 25 -12.31 7.79 27.42
C THR A 25 -12.89 7.91 28.83
N LEU A 26 -13.66 8.98 29.06
CA LEU A 26 -14.34 9.19 30.32
C LEU A 26 -15.69 8.49 30.30
N PRO A 27 -15.97 7.57 31.25
CA PRO A 27 -17.21 6.81 31.25
C PRO A 27 -18.41 7.74 31.49
N MET A 28 -19.58 7.26 31.04
CA MET A 28 -20.85 7.93 31.27
C MET A 28 -21.10 8.18 32.77
N ARG A 29 -21.71 9.32 33.10
CA ARG A 29 -22.16 9.67 34.46
C ARG A 29 -23.59 10.22 34.41
N PRO A 30 -24.35 10.24 35.52
CA PRO A 30 -25.67 10.88 35.53
C PRO A 30 -25.60 12.30 34.96
N LYS A 31 -26.46 12.60 33.97
CA LYS A 31 -26.50 13.87 33.21
C LYS A 31 -25.24 14.20 32.37
N ARG A 32 -24.35 13.23 32.14
CA ARG A 32 -23.16 13.38 31.28
C ARG A 32 -22.98 12.15 30.41
N VAL A 33 -23.07 12.33 29.09
CA VAL A 33 -22.74 11.29 28.12
C VAL A 33 -21.27 10.88 28.22
N GLU A 34 -20.93 9.71 27.68
CA GLU A 34 -19.55 9.31 27.48
C GLU A 34 -18.79 10.40 26.70
N ARG A 35 -17.55 10.67 27.12
CA ARG A 35 -16.70 11.66 26.45
C ARG A 35 -15.46 10.96 25.93
N ILE A 36 -15.37 10.93 24.61
CA ILE A 36 -14.23 10.44 23.87
C ILE A 36 -13.31 11.62 23.60
N GLU A 37 -12.02 11.45 23.86
CA GLU A 37 -11.02 12.47 23.58
C GLU A 37 -10.97 12.78 22.08
N PHE A 38 -10.94 14.06 21.74
CA PHE A 38 -10.89 14.54 20.36
C PHE A 38 -9.45 14.83 19.90
N GLU A 39 -8.53 15.04 20.83
CA GLU A 39 -7.12 15.22 20.53
C GLU A 39 -6.37 13.90 20.34
N TYR A 40 -5.50 13.87 19.34
CA TYR A 40 -4.71 12.69 18.98
C TYR A 40 -3.22 12.96 19.01
N ILE A 41 -2.48 12.02 19.59
CA ILE A 41 -1.04 11.86 19.37
C ILE A 41 -0.87 11.16 18.00
N ARG A 42 -0.06 11.77 17.14
CA ARG A 42 0.28 11.22 15.82
C ARG A 42 1.66 10.60 15.86
N HIS A 43 1.75 9.32 15.55
CA HIS A 43 3.00 8.55 15.58
C HIS A 43 3.74 8.55 14.23
N GLY A 44 3.56 9.62 13.44
CA GLY A 44 4.07 9.71 12.07
C GLY A 44 3.15 9.07 11.04
N THR A 45 3.62 9.02 9.80
CA THR A 45 2.89 8.49 8.64
C THR A 45 3.69 7.42 7.94
N GLN A 46 3.01 6.39 7.44
CA GLN A 46 3.58 5.38 6.56
C GLN A 46 2.87 5.39 5.21
N THR A 47 3.57 4.90 4.20
CA THR A 47 3.07 4.64 2.85
C THR A 47 3.05 3.14 2.64
N LEU A 48 1.93 2.63 2.15
CA LEU A 48 1.74 1.27 1.69
C LEU A 48 1.73 1.24 0.16
N LEU A 49 2.53 0.37 -0.44
CA LEU A 49 2.45 -0.05 -1.83
C LEU A 49 1.96 -1.49 -1.85
N ALA A 50 0.91 -1.79 -2.62
CA ALA A 50 0.30 -3.12 -2.61
C ALA A 50 -0.08 -3.60 -4.01
N ASN A 51 0.16 -4.89 -4.27
CA ASN A 51 -0.29 -5.58 -5.48
C ASN A 51 -1.48 -6.49 -5.16
N TRP A 52 -2.62 -6.26 -5.78
CA TRP A 52 -3.79 -7.13 -5.69
C TRP A 52 -3.81 -8.09 -6.87
N HIS A 53 -3.63 -9.39 -6.61
CA HIS A 53 -3.67 -10.41 -7.66
C HIS A 53 -5.11 -10.79 -8.02
N LEU A 54 -5.57 -10.34 -9.19
CA LEU A 54 -6.97 -10.40 -9.58
C LEU A 54 -7.55 -11.83 -9.58
N ALA A 55 -6.81 -12.80 -10.12
CA ALA A 55 -7.31 -14.18 -10.20
C ALA A 55 -7.24 -14.95 -8.86
N LYS A 56 -6.48 -14.47 -7.87
CA LYS A 56 -6.30 -15.15 -6.57
C LYS A 56 -7.08 -14.46 -5.46
N GLY A 57 -7.39 -13.18 -5.61
CA GLY A 57 -8.06 -12.37 -4.58
C GLY A 57 -7.19 -12.12 -3.35
N LEU A 58 -5.88 -11.95 -3.56
CA LEU A 58 -4.88 -11.83 -2.49
C LEU A 58 -3.98 -10.62 -2.74
N VAL A 59 -3.50 -10.00 -1.65
CA VAL A 59 -2.41 -9.02 -1.71
C VAL A 59 -1.08 -9.78 -1.80
N LEU A 60 -0.25 -9.42 -2.78
CA LEU A 60 1.09 -9.96 -2.98
C LEU A 60 2.14 -8.94 -2.57
N ASN A 61 3.08 -9.40 -1.75
CA ASN A 61 4.32 -8.71 -1.38
C ASN A 61 4.16 -7.20 -1.15
N PRO A 62 3.30 -6.77 -0.21
CA PRO A 62 3.13 -5.36 0.08
C PRO A 62 4.41 -4.77 0.67
N THR A 63 4.72 -3.53 0.29
CA THR A 63 5.85 -2.76 0.83
C THR A 63 5.31 -1.63 1.70
N ILE A 64 5.86 -1.48 2.91
CA ILE A 64 5.50 -0.40 3.83
C ILE A 64 6.77 0.40 4.14
N GLY A 65 6.69 1.72 4.00
CA GLY A 65 7.83 2.62 4.21
C GLY A 65 7.41 4.01 4.66
N ALA A 66 8.39 4.85 5.02
CA ALA A 66 8.14 6.22 5.46
C ALA A 66 7.91 7.20 4.30
N THR A 67 8.34 6.84 3.08
CA THR A 67 8.33 7.71 1.91
C THR A 67 7.50 7.13 0.77
N ARG A 68 7.24 7.99 -0.22
CA ARG A 68 6.57 7.64 -1.48
C ARG A 68 7.36 8.24 -2.64
N THR A 69 8.44 7.57 -3.00
CA THR A 69 9.34 7.99 -4.07
C THR A 69 9.27 7.04 -5.27
N GLU A 70 9.80 7.49 -6.40
CA GLU A 70 9.97 6.64 -7.59
C GLU A 70 10.83 5.40 -7.30
N GLU A 71 11.87 5.56 -6.47
CA GLU A 71 12.75 4.48 -6.06
C GLU A 71 12.02 3.45 -5.17
N ASP A 72 11.15 3.92 -4.28
CA ASP A 72 10.29 3.02 -3.47
C ASP A 72 9.39 2.16 -4.38
N PHE A 73 8.78 2.78 -5.40
CA PHE A 73 7.94 2.08 -6.36
C PHE A 73 8.72 1.08 -7.22
N LYS A 74 9.88 1.48 -7.74
CA LYS A 74 10.77 0.60 -8.51
C LYS A 74 11.21 -0.61 -7.70
N ASN A 75 11.59 -0.40 -6.44
CA ASN A 75 11.99 -1.47 -5.53
C ASN A 75 10.81 -2.40 -5.22
N HIS A 76 9.60 -1.86 -5.04
CA HIS A 76 8.39 -2.65 -4.85
C HIS A 76 8.07 -3.56 -6.05
N ILE A 77 8.14 -3.04 -7.28
CA ILE A 77 7.94 -3.84 -8.49
C ILE A 77 9.04 -4.90 -8.63
N THR A 78 10.31 -4.55 -8.39
CA THR A 78 11.43 -5.49 -8.46
C THR A 78 11.25 -6.65 -7.48
N GLN A 79 10.94 -6.35 -6.21
CA GLN A 79 10.63 -7.36 -5.19
C GLN A 79 9.47 -8.27 -5.58
N THR A 80 8.49 -7.75 -6.34
CA THR A 80 7.35 -8.52 -6.81
C THR A 80 7.74 -9.46 -7.96
N LEU A 81 8.51 -8.98 -8.93
CA LEU A 81 9.04 -9.80 -10.02
C LEU A 81 9.91 -10.96 -9.51
N ASP A 82 10.71 -10.70 -8.47
CA ASP A 82 11.59 -11.71 -7.85
C ASP A 82 10.82 -12.87 -7.19
N THR A 83 9.51 -12.72 -6.96
CA THR A 83 8.68 -13.81 -6.39
C THR A 83 8.42 -14.94 -7.37
N ASP A 84 8.37 -14.63 -8.67
CA ASP A 84 8.26 -15.62 -9.74
C ASP A 84 8.93 -15.09 -11.02
N PRO A 85 10.27 -15.26 -11.13
CA PRO A 85 11.04 -14.76 -12.28
C PRO A 85 10.76 -15.48 -13.59
N ALA A 86 10.14 -16.67 -13.55
CA ALA A 86 9.86 -17.48 -14.73
C ALA A 86 8.50 -17.18 -15.36
N SER A 87 7.66 -16.42 -14.66
CA SER A 87 6.29 -16.06 -15.08
C SER A 87 6.24 -14.66 -15.70
N GLY A 88 5.27 -14.45 -16.60
CA GLY A 88 4.96 -13.12 -17.14
C GLY A 88 4.17 -12.30 -16.13
N TRP A 89 4.37 -10.99 -16.10
CA TRP A 89 3.66 -10.08 -15.20
C TRP A 89 3.00 -8.93 -15.96
N ILE A 90 1.74 -8.64 -15.64
CA ILE A 90 1.00 -7.47 -16.11
C ILE A 90 0.55 -6.69 -14.87
N PHE A 91 1.06 -5.47 -14.74
CA PHE A 91 0.69 -4.53 -13.70
C PHE A 91 -0.32 -3.52 -14.26
N ILE A 92 -1.49 -3.47 -13.64
CA ILE A 92 -2.47 -2.40 -13.87
C ILE A 92 -2.22 -1.36 -12.78
N VAL A 93 -1.81 -0.16 -13.20
CA VAL A 93 -1.54 0.99 -12.34
C VAL A 93 -2.43 2.14 -12.76
N ASP A 94 -2.77 3.03 -11.83
CA ASP A 94 -3.39 4.30 -12.17
C ASP A 94 -2.35 5.26 -12.81
N GLN A 95 -2.80 6.46 -13.21
CA GLN A 95 -1.88 7.52 -13.63
C GLN A 95 -1.30 8.23 -12.42
N LEU A 96 -0.54 7.47 -11.64
CA LEU A 96 0.19 7.93 -10.47
C LEU A 96 1.02 9.17 -10.85
N ASN A 97 0.83 10.28 -10.14
CA ASN A 97 1.61 11.52 -10.33
C ASN A 97 3.03 11.42 -9.72
N ILE A 98 3.67 10.26 -9.88
CA ILE A 98 5.12 10.11 -9.80
C ILE A 98 5.58 10.33 -11.25
N ARG A 99 6.40 11.37 -11.51
CA ARG A 99 6.85 11.79 -12.86
C ARG A 99 7.10 10.59 -13.77
N PRO A 100 6.73 10.68 -15.07
CA PRO A 100 6.41 9.50 -15.87
C PRO A 100 7.58 8.55 -15.86
N LEU A 101 7.41 7.40 -15.19
CA LEU A 101 8.17 6.20 -15.49
C LEU A 101 7.93 5.96 -16.97
N ALA A 102 8.87 6.42 -17.78
CA ALA A 102 8.91 6.17 -19.20
C ALA A 102 8.83 4.66 -19.36
N LYS A 103 7.65 4.17 -19.77
CA LYS A 103 7.39 2.82 -20.26
C LYS A 103 8.27 1.75 -19.60
N VAL A 104 7.90 1.26 -18.43
CA VAL A 104 8.29 -0.11 -18.05
C VAL A 104 7.44 -1.06 -18.91
N ALA A 105 7.84 -1.18 -20.17
CA ALA A 105 7.34 -2.16 -21.13
C ALA A 105 8.42 -2.38 -22.21
N ASP A 106 9.65 -2.66 -21.77
CA ASP A 106 10.65 -3.34 -22.59
C ASP A 106 11.19 -4.50 -21.75
N GLY A 107 10.50 -5.62 -21.86
CA GLY A 107 10.75 -6.81 -21.04
C GLY A 107 9.51 -7.65 -20.71
N VAL A 108 8.37 -7.40 -21.36
CA VAL A 108 7.27 -8.36 -21.43
C VAL A 108 7.59 -9.31 -22.58
N ARG A 109 8.04 -10.53 -22.26
CA ARG A 109 7.87 -11.70 -23.12
C ARG A 109 6.94 -12.67 -22.42
#